data_AF-A0A2E7UUZ6-F1
#
_entry.id   AF-A0A2E7UUZ6-F1
#
_cell.length_a   1.000
_cell.length_b   1.000
_cell.length_c   1.000
_cell.angle_alpha   90.00
_cell.angle_beta   90.00
_cell.angle_gamma   90.00
#
_symmetry.space_group_name_H-M   'P 1'
#
loop_
_entity.id
_entity.type
_entity.pdbx_description
1 polymer ?
#
loop_
_entity_poly.entity_id
_entity_poly.type
_entity_poly.pdbx_seq_one_letter_code
_entity_poly.pdbx_strand_id
1 'polypeptide(L)'
;MTRLVRTPQVYALGDPGALPFLGHFRAQVSGPRSQVRVAGRWGMAGDAVEACAAAARMEHRVRSLVASVERPDDRVVLLVGLWAAIAEEAAALAASLTADLAVVCVAADARGVSVTGVGLAGCWFESDRQPPQLLVPFGHPLMSPLGVPRQRPGAMTLNATPDAIYAELRNPLTIPRGLPDTDLREACGVRS
;
A
#
# COMPACT_ATOMS: atom_id res chain seq x y z
N MET A 1 20.15 5.37 22.66
CA MET A 1 20.03 4.79 21.31
C MET A 1 18.61 4.25 21.15
N THR A 2 17.75 4.94 20.41
CA THR A 2 16.38 4.49 20.13
C THR A 2 16.45 3.33 19.14
N ARG A 3 16.01 2.14 19.57
CA ARG A 3 16.00 0.95 18.70
C ARG A 3 15.06 1.23 17.52
N LEU A 4 15.59 1.25 16.30
CA LEU A 4 14.80 1.39 15.08
C LEU A 4 13.74 0.30 15.06
N VAL A 5 12.47 0.67 14.86
CA VAL A 5 11.39 -0.29 14.72
C VAL A 5 11.61 -1.10 13.45
N ARG A 6 11.67 -2.43 13.60
CA ARG A 6 11.67 -3.34 12.46
C ARG A 6 10.33 -3.17 11.74
N THR A 7 10.40 -2.81 10.46
CA THR A 7 9.24 -2.72 9.57
C THR A 7 9.39 -3.83 8.54
N PRO A 8 8.31 -4.54 8.16
CA PRO A 8 8.41 -5.53 7.09
C PRO A 8 8.87 -4.85 5.80
N GLN A 9 9.55 -5.60 4.95
CA GLN A 9 9.62 -5.22 3.54
C GLN A 9 8.19 -5.25 2.97
N VAL A 10 7.88 -4.33 2.06
CA VAL A 10 6.54 -4.24 1.47
C VAL A 10 6.69 -4.27 -0.03
N TYR A 11 6.06 -5.26 -0.64
CA TYR A 11 6.07 -5.51 -2.06
C TYR A 11 4.64 -5.44 -2.59
N ALA A 12 4.42 -4.68 -3.65
CA ALA A 12 3.16 -4.69 -4.37
C ALA A 12 3.31 -5.55 -5.64
N LEU A 13 2.49 -6.59 -5.78
CA LEU A 13 2.38 -7.43 -6.97
C LEU A 13 1.59 -6.66 -8.04
N GLY A 14 2.13 -6.64 -9.25
CA GLY A 14 1.75 -5.72 -10.33
C GLY A 14 2.84 -4.68 -10.64
N ASP A 15 3.96 -4.73 -9.92
CA ASP A 15 4.88 -3.61 -9.80
C ASP A 15 6.39 -3.93 -10.02
N PRO A 16 6.82 -4.71 -11.04
CA PRO A 16 8.21 -4.67 -11.52
C PRO A 16 8.36 -3.84 -12.81
N GLY A 17 9.12 -2.74 -12.76
CA GLY A 17 9.51 -1.95 -13.94
C GLY A 17 10.42 -0.76 -13.63
N ALA A 18 11.24 -0.36 -14.62
CA ALA A 18 12.24 0.70 -14.49
C ALA A 18 11.74 2.11 -14.93
N LEU A 19 10.52 2.24 -15.48
CA LEU A 19 9.94 3.47 -16.08
C LEU A 19 8.39 3.38 -16.06
N PRO A 20 7.62 4.49 -16.22
CA PRO A 20 6.36 4.70 -15.51
C PRO A 20 5.20 3.89 -16.11
N PHE A 21 4.62 3.02 -15.29
CA PHE A 21 3.22 2.65 -15.48
C PHE A 21 2.36 3.84 -15.10
N LEU A 22 1.29 4.08 -15.87
CA LEU A 22 0.47 5.27 -15.77
C LEU A 22 -0.01 5.56 -14.35
N GLY A 23 0.31 6.75 -13.84
CA GLY A 23 -0.09 7.23 -12.51
C GLY A 23 0.27 6.33 -11.33
N HIS A 24 1.34 5.54 -11.42
CA HIS A 24 1.85 4.76 -10.30
C HIS A 24 2.66 5.63 -9.35
N PHE A 25 2.56 5.33 -8.06
CA PHE A 25 3.31 6.03 -7.02
C PHE A 25 3.77 5.09 -5.92
N ARG A 26 4.96 5.36 -5.37
CA ARG A 26 5.46 4.69 -4.17
C ARG A 26 6.09 5.68 -3.24
N ALA A 27 5.74 5.58 -1.97
CA ALA A 27 6.35 6.41 -0.96
C ALA A 27 6.55 5.63 0.34
N GLN A 28 7.58 6.04 1.06
CA GLN A 28 7.85 5.59 2.40
C GLN A 28 8.09 6.82 3.27
N VAL A 29 7.53 6.79 4.46
CA VAL A 29 7.75 7.81 5.47
C VAL A 29 8.07 7.13 6.81
N SER A 30 9.07 7.64 7.52
CA SER A 30 9.51 7.10 8.80
C SER A 30 9.27 8.15 9.89
N GLY A 31 8.48 7.80 10.89
CA GLY A 31 8.42 8.54 12.14
C GLY A 31 9.49 8.06 13.13
N PRO A 32 9.53 8.62 14.36
CA PRO A 32 10.54 8.25 15.35
C PRO A 32 10.51 6.77 15.76
N ARG A 33 9.31 6.16 15.78
CA ARG A 33 9.08 4.75 16.20
C ARG A 33 8.03 4.04 15.35
N SER A 34 7.83 4.51 14.14
CA SER A 34 6.87 3.93 13.22
C SER A 34 7.29 4.21 11.79
N GLN A 35 6.73 3.45 10.86
CA GLN A 35 6.95 3.63 9.43
C GLN A 35 5.65 3.37 8.69
N VAL A 36 5.44 4.11 7.62
CA VAL A 36 4.39 3.85 6.64
C VAL A 36 5.02 3.68 5.27
N ARG A 37 4.58 2.65 4.56
CA ARG A 37 4.88 2.40 3.15
C ARG A 37 3.57 2.38 2.39
N VAL A 38 3.56 3.03 1.24
CA VAL A 38 2.41 3.05 0.33
C VAL A 38 2.89 2.74 -1.08
N ALA A 39 2.10 1.92 -1.77
CA ALA A 39 2.24 1.66 -3.18
C ALA A 39 0.85 1.66 -3.80
N GLY A 40 0.69 2.34 -4.93
CA GLY A 40 -0.60 2.44 -5.59
C GLY A 40 -0.52 3.05 -6.97
N ARG A 41 -1.69 3.28 -7.54
CA ARG A 41 -1.85 3.90 -8.85
C ARG A 41 -3.13 4.71 -8.97
N TRP A 42 -3.13 5.66 -9.91
CA TRP A 42 -4.25 6.53 -10.30
C TRP A 42 -4.34 6.62 -11.82
N GLY A 43 -5.54 6.85 -12.35
CA GLY A 43 -5.76 7.33 -13.71
C GLY A 43 -5.24 6.42 -14.81
N MET A 44 -5.21 5.10 -14.60
CA MET A 44 -4.96 4.10 -15.65
C MET A 44 -5.88 4.27 -16.88
N ALA A 45 -7.11 4.70 -16.67
CA ALA A 45 -8.08 4.96 -17.74
C ALA A 45 -8.07 6.41 -18.25
N GLY A 46 -7.21 7.28 -17.70
CA GLY A 46 -7.20 8.72 -17.95
C GLY A 46 -6.03 9.21 -18.79
N ASP A 47 -5.84 10.53 -18.80
CA ASP A 47 -4.70 11.18 -19.44
C ASP A 47 -3.39 10.88 -18.71
N ALA A 48 -2.34 10.65 -19.49
CA ALA A 48 -1.06 10.20 -18.95
C ALA A 48 -0.33 11.26 -18.13
N VAL A 49 -0.42 12.51 -18.55
CA VAL A 49 0.23 13.64 -17.88
C VAL A 49 -0.48 13.89 -16.55
N GLU A 50 -1.82 13.88 -16.56
CA GLU A 50 -2.62 14.06 -15.36
C GLU A 50 -2.40 12.93 -14.34
N ALA A 51 -2.38 11.67 -14.80
CA ALA A 51 -2.12 10.52 -13.95
C ALA A 51 -0.73 10.57 -13.31
N CYS A 52 0.31 10.91 -14.08
CA CYS A 52 1.67 11.09 -13.56
C CYS A 52 1.75 12.26 -12.57
N ALA A 53 1.07 13.37 -12.85
CA ALA A 53 1.03 14.51 -11.95
C ALA A 53 0.31 14.19 -10.63
N ALA A 54 -0.81 13.45 -10.68
CA ALA A 54 -1.53 12.98 -9.50
C ALA A 54 -0.66 12.06 -8.63
N ALA A 55 0.03 11.10 -9.26
CA ALA A 55 0.97 10.22 -8.60
C ALA A 55 2.10 10.99 -7.89
N ALA A 56 2.73 11.94 -8.58
CA ALA A 56 3.81 12.75 -8.00
C ALA A 56 3.34 13.60 -6.80
N ARG A 57 2.15 14.21 -6.90
CA ARG A 57 1.55 14.96 -5.77
C ARG A 57 1.25 14.03 -4.59
N MET A 58 0.76 12.83 -4.85
CA MET A 58 0.53 11.82 -3.81
C MET A 58 1.82 11.43 -3.11
N GLU A 59 2.90 11.15 -3.85
CA GLU A 59 4.21 10.87 -3.23
C GLU A 59 4.69 12.02 -2.35
N HIS A 60 4.55 13.25 -2.83
CA HIS A 60 4.94 14.44 -2.07
C HIS A 60 4.12 14.59 -0.77
N ARG A 61 2.79 14.40 -0.84
CA ARG A 61 1.90 14.42 0.32
C ARG A 61 2.29 13.34 1.35
N VAL A 62 2.54 12.12 0.89
CA VAL A 62 2.95 11.01 1.78
C VAL A 62 4.28 11.31 2.46
N ARG A 63 5.27 11.84 1.73
CA ARG A 63 6.58 12.19 2.31
C ARG A 63 6.47 13.32 3.33
N SER A 64 5.51 14.22 3.16
CA SER A 64 5.27 15.34 4.07
C SER A 64 4.44 14.96 5.31
N LEU A 65 3.82 13.78 5.31
CA LEU A 65 2.89 13.32 6.33
C LEU A 65 3.47 13.32 7.76
N VAL A 66 4.73 12.92 7.93
CA VAL A 66 5.33 12.85 9.28
C VAL A 66 5.44 14.22 9.95
N ALA A 67 5.56 15.30 9.16
CA ALA A 67 5.59 16.66 9.70
C ALA A 67 4.20 17.21 10.00
N SER A 68 3.13 16.63 9.43
CA SER A 68 1.76 17.14 9.56
C SER A 68 0.93 16.45 10.64
N VAL A 69 1.42 15.35 11.24
CA VAL A 69 0.70 14.61 12.28
C VAL A 69 1.26 14.86 13.67
N GLU A 70 0.39 14.93 14.68
CA GLU A 70 0.79 15.20 16.07
C GLU A 70 1.57 14.06 16.73
N ARG A 71 1.26 12.80 16.35
CA ARG A 71 1.87 11.59 16.90
C ARG A 71 2.50 10.75 15.79
N PRO A 72 3.61 11.22 15.19
CA PRO A 72 4.26 10.51 14.10
C PRO A 72 4.89 9.20 14.54
N ASP A 73 4.89 8.87 15.84
CA ASP A 73 5.35 7.60 16.39
C ASP A 73 4.25 6.52 16.49
N ASP A 74 2.99 6.89 16.23
CA ASP A 74 1.84 5.96 16.26
C ASP A 74 1.43 5.56 14.84
N ARG A 75 1.52 4.27 14.52
CA ARG A 75 1.16 3.75 13.19
C ARG A 75 -0.29 4.06 12.82
N VAL A 76 -1.20 4.10 13.80
CA VAL A 76 -2.62 4.36 13.54
C VAL A 76 -2.81 5.80 13.12
N VAL A 77 -2.13 6.75 13.78
CA VAL A 77 -2.20 8.18 13.46
C VAL A 77 -1.63 8.45 12.08
N LEU A 78 -0.49 7.85 11.74
CA LEU A 78 0.07 7.93 10.38
C LEU A 78 -0.90 7.36 9.34
N LEU A 79 -1.54 6.22 9.62
CA LEU A 79 -2.50 5.62 8.70
C LEU A 79 -3.75 6.50 8.51
N VAL A 80 -4.24 7.14 9.58
CA VAL A 80 -5.34 8.11 9.51
C VAL A 80 -4.97 9.29 8.62
N GLY A 81 -3.81 9.90 8.86
CA GLY A 81 -3.36 11.06 8.09
C GLY A 81 -3.07 10.72 6.63
N LEU A 82 -2.56 9.52 6.34
CA LEU A 82 -2.39 9.03 4.97
C LEU A 82 -3.72 8.95 4.22
N TRP A 83 -4.75 8.37 4.83
CA TRP A 83 -6.07 8.27 4.20
C TRP A 83 -6.74 9.63 4.01
N ALA A 84 -6.52 10.58 4.93
CA ALA A 84 -6.95 11.97 4.74
C ALA A 84 -6.26 12.60 3.52
N ALA A 85 -4.94 12.42 3.37
CA ALA A 85 -4.20 12.91 2.21
C ALA A 85 -4.66 12.29 0.89
N ILE A 86 -4.99 10.99 0.87
CA ILE A 86 -5.58 10.31 -0.30
C ILE A 86 -6.95 10.90 -0.64
N ALA A 87 -7.82 11.09 0.36
CA ALA A 87 -9.15 11.64 0.15
C ALA A 87 -9.13 13.09 -0.35
N GLU A 88 -8.25 13.93 0.18
CA GLU A 88 -8.05 15.30 -0.29
C GLU A 88 -7.56 15.36 -1.73
N GLU A 89 -6.59 14.52 -2.10
CA GLU A 89 -6.11 14.47 -3.48
C GLU A 89 -7.21 13.95 -4.42
N ALA A 90 -7.95 12.93 -4.00
CA ALA A 90 -9.08 12.41 -4.76
C ALA A 90 -10.15 13.48 -5.02
N ALA A 91 -10.45 14.31 -4.03
CA ALA A 91 -11.44 15.38 -4.16
C ALA A 91 -11.02 16.47 -5.15
N ALA A 92 -9.72 16.63 -5.39
CA ALA A 92 -9.17 17.61 -6.35
C ALA A 92 -9.04 17.06 -7.78
N LEU A 93 -9.27 15.76 -7.99
CA LEU A 93 -9.08 15.08 -9.26
C LEU A 93 -10.40 14.81 -9.97
N ALA A 94 -10.35 14.76 -11.31
CA ALA A 94 -11.49 14.34 -12.11
C ALA A 94 -11.90 12.89 -11.76
N ALA A 95 -13.20 12.60 -11.78
CA ALA A 95 -13.71 11.27 -11.43
C ALA A 95 -13.06 10.15 -12.27
N SER A 96 -12.74 10.41 -13.52
CA SER A 96 -12.01 9.49 -14.43
C SER A 96 -10.65 9.07 -13.90
N LEU A 97 -9.92 9.96 -13.21
CA LEU A 97 -8.59 9.67 -12.63
C LEU A 97 -8.67 8.91 -11.31
N THR A 98 -9.83 8.93 -10.66
CA THR A 98 -10.04 8.32 -9.33
C THR A 98 -10.76 6.97 -9.39
N ALA A 99 -11.38 6.64 -10.52
CA ALA A 99 -12.22 5.46 -10.69
C ALA A 99 -11.43 4.14 -10.60
N ASP A 100 -10.13 4.18 -10.87
CA ASP A 100 -9.25 3.02 -10.94
C ASP A 100 -8.18 3.00 -9.84
N LEU A 101 -8.36 3.82 -8.80
CA LEU A 101 -7.47 3.85 -7.65
C LEU A 101 -7.30 2.44 -7.07
N ALA A 102 -6.06 1.98 -7.03
CA ALA A 102 -5.65 0.81 -6.28
C ALA A 102 -4.47 1.23 -5.40
N VAL A 103 -4.52 0.89 -4.12
CA VAL A 103 -3.45 1.26 -3.19
C VAL A 103 -3.39 0.27 -2.04
N VAL A 104 -2.17 -0.09 -1.64
CA VAL A 104 -1.86 -0.75 -0.37
C VAL A 104 -1.07 0.21 0.50
N CYS A 105 -1.45 0.27 1.77
CA CYS A 105 -0.75 1.01 2.80
C CYS A 105 -0.38 0.03 3.92
N VAL A 106 0.89 0.03 4.30
CA VAL A 106 1.41 -0.78 5.40
C VAL A 106 2.05 0.15 6.41
N ALA A 107 1.53 0.10 7.64
CA ALA A 107 2.01 0.89 8.76
C ALA A 107 2.58 -0.04 9.84
N ALA A 108 3.74 0.26 10.40
CA ALA A 108 4.35 -0.54 11.46
C ALA A 108 4.80 0.34 12.63
N ASP A 109 4.73 -0.22 13.84
CA ASP A 109 5.35 0.31 15.06
C ASP A 109 5.84 -0.87 15.93
N ALA A 110 6.28 -0.60 17.17
CA ALA A 110 6.74 -1.65 18.08
C ALA A 110 5.67 -2.69 18.48
N ARG A 111 4.38 -2.42 18.22
CA ARG A 111 3.25 -3.30 18.53
C ARG A 111 2.81 -4.14 17.33
N GLY A 112 3.50 -4.04 16.19
CA GLY A 112 3.24 -4.84 14.99
C GLY A 112 2.87 -4.00 13.76
N VAL A 113 2.08 -4.59 12.88
CA VAL A 113 1.83 -4.09 11.51
C VAL A 113 0.34 -3.98 11.24
N SER A 114 -0.07 -2.92 10.54
CA SER A 114 -1.41 -2.74 10.01
C SER A 114 -1.36 -2.60 8.49
N VAL A 115 -2.19 -3.35 7.79
CA VAL A 115 -2.33 -3.35 6.33
C VAL A 115 -3.74 -2.89 5.96
N THR A 116 -3.84 -1.92 5.07
CA THR A 116 -5.10 -1.37 4.57
C THR A 116 -4.95 -1.07 3.08
N GLY A 117 -6.06 -0.99 2.35
CA GLY A 117 -6.01 -0.67 0.94
C GLY A 117 -7.37 -0.70 0.26
N VAL A 118 -7.35 -0.39 -1.03
CA VAL A 118 -8.47 -0.53 -1.97
C VAL A 118 -7.95 -1.10 -3.28
N GLY A 119 -8.81 -1.79 -4.03
CA GLY A 119 -8.38 -2.49 -5.24
C GLY A 119 -7.39 -3.62 -4.95
N LEU A 120 -7.44 -4.18 -3.75
CA LEU A 120 -6.58 -5.30 -3.38
C LEU A 120 -7.12 -6.57 -4.03
N ALA A 121 -6.18 -7.30 -4.61
CA ALA A 121 -6.41 -8.53 -5.32
C ALA A 121 -5.99 -9.74 -4.44
N GLY A 122 -4.97 -9.56 -3.63
CA GLY A 122 -4.51 -10.52 -2.65
C GLY A 122 -3.48 -9.88 -1.74
N CYS A 123 -3.33 -10.38 -0.52
CA CYS A 123 -2.31 -9.89 0.38
C CYS A 123 -1.79 -11.03 1.24
N TRP A 124 -0.46 -11.16 1.32
CA TRP A 124 0.24 -12.24 2.00
C TRP A 124 1.33 -11.68 2.91
N PHE A 125 1.72 -12.45 3.92
CA PHE A 125 2.85 -12.15 4.77
C PHE A 125 3.84 -13.32 4.80
N GLU A 126 5.12 -13.02 4.96
CA GLU A 126 6.21 -13.98 5.14
C GLU A 126 6.84 -13.75 6.52
N SER A 127 7.04 -14.81 7.29
CA SER A 127 7.70 -14.78 8.60
C SER A 127 8.59 -16.01 8.76
N ASP A 128 9.76 -15.84 9.36
CA ASP A 128 10.63 -16.92 9.82
C ASP A 128 11.00 -17.92 8.72
N ARG A 129 11.21 -17.41 7.49
CA ARG A 129 11.49 -18.21 6.28
C ARG A 129 10.43 -19.27 5.96
N GLN A 130 9.21 -19.11 6.48
CA GLN A 130 8.08 -19.95 6.10
C GLN A 130 7.50 -19.49 4.75
N PRO A 131 6.83 -20.40 4.02
CA PRO A 131 6.07 -20.01 2.83
C PRO A 131 5.10 -18.86 3.12
N PRO A 132 4.91 -17.90 2.19
CA PRO A 132 3.97 -16.80 2.38
C PRO A 132 2.55 -17.29 2.70
N GLN A 133 1.94 -16.71 3.73
CA GLN A 133 0.58 -17.04 4.17
C GLN A 133 -0.39 -15.93 3.80
N LEU A 134 -1.64 -16.28 3.48
CA LEU A 134 -2.67 -15.31 3.14
C LEU A 134 -3.00 -14.43 4.34
N LEU A 135 -2.80 -13.12 4.21
CA LEU A 135 -3.09 -12.13 5.24
C LEU A 135 -4.54 -11.65 5.19
N VAL A 136 -5.02 -11.35 3.98
CA VAL A 136 -6.38 -10.84 3.78
C VAL A 136 -7.18 -11.89 3.02
N PRO A 137 -8.17 -12.55 3.66
CA PRO A 137 -8.94 -13.60 3.02
C PRO A 137 -9.79 -13.07 1.86
N PHE A 138 -10.11 -13.94 0.89
CA PHE A 138 -11.02 -13.61 -0.19
C PHE A 138 -12.38 -13.18 0.36
N GLY A 139 -12.97 -12.13 -0.23
CA GLY A 139 -14.24 -11.55 0.23
C GLY A 139 -14.13 -10.63 1.46
N HIS A 140 -12.93 -10.45 2.03
CA HIS A 140 -12.73 -9.45 3.08
C HIS A 140 -13.00 -8.02 2.56
N PRO A 141 -13.54 -7.08 3.37
CA PRO A 141 -13.81 -5.70 2.93
C PRO A 141 -12.59 -4.93 2.39
N LEU A 142 -11.38 -5.38 2.70
CA LEU A 142 -10.13 -4.85 2.14
C LEU A 142 -9.91 -5.25 0.67
N MET A 143 -10.54 -6.33 0.20
CA MET A 143 -10.62 -6.74 -1.20
C MET A 143 -11.70 -5.93 -1.95
N SER A 144 -11.84 -4.65 -1.60
CA SER A 144 -12.80 -3.73 -2.21
C SER A 144 -12.47 -3.47 -3.67
N PRO A 145 -13.46 -3.12 -4.51
CA PRO A 145 -13.20 -2.75 -5.90
C PRO A 145 -12.27 -1.55 -6.00
N LEU A 146 -11.78 -1.30 -7.22
CA LEU A 146 -11.02 -0.10 -7.53
C LEU A 146 -11.86 1.16 -7.23
N GLY A 147 -11.14 2.23 -6.94
CA GLY A 147 -11.70 3.56 -6.75
C GLY A 147 -11.56 4.10 -5.34
N VAL A 148 -11.92 5.37 -5.19
CA VAL A 148 -11.86 6.05 -3.89
C VAL A 148 -13.01 5.58 -3.01
N PRO A 149 -12.73 4.99 -1.84
CA PRO A 149 -13.79 4.47 -0.98
C PRO A 149 -14.52 5.62 -0.30
N ARG A 150 -15.86 5.51 -0.16
CA ARG A 150 -16.69 6.53 0.51
C ARG A 150 -16.36 6.71 1.98
N GLN A 151 -15.82 5.66 2.61
CA GLN A 151 -15.36 5.66 3.98
C GLN A 151 -13.96 5.09 4.00
N ARG A 152 -13.13 5.56 4.95
CA ARG A 152 -11.81 5.00 5.15
C ARG A 152 -11.91 3.48 5.36
N PRO A 153 -11.16 2.65 4.61
CA PRO A 153 -11.14 1.22 4.84
C PRO A 153 -10.70 0.88 6.27
N GLY A 154 -11.16 -0.27 6.77
CA GLY A 154 -10.59 -0.88 7.97
C GLY A 154 -9.14 -1.33 7.71
N ALA A 155 -8.44 -1.85 8.72
CA ALA A 155 -7.09 -2.37 8.55
C ALA A 155 -6.98 -3.78 9.17
N MET A 156 -6.30 -4.68 8.46
CA MET A 156 -5.86 -5.96 9.03
C MET A 156 -4.63 -5.70 9.88
N THR A 157 -4.62 -6.17 11.12
CA THR A 157 -3.51 -5.91 12.05
C THR A 157 -2.88 -7.21 12.53
N LEU A 158 -1.55 -7.26 12.49
CA LEU A 158 -0.71 -8.30 13.04
C LEU A 158 -0.03 -7.76 14.29
N ASN A 159 -0.06 -8.51 15.40
CA ASN A 159 0.62 -8.16 16.65
C ASN A 159 2.13 -8.48 16.63
N ALA A 160 2.65 -8.87 15.47
CA ALA A 160 4.05 -9.12 15.20
C ALA A 160 4.44 -8.48 13.88
N THR A 161 5.73 -8.26 13.70
CA THR A 161 6.29 -7.70 12.47
C THR A 161 6.80 -8.83 11.58
N PRO A 162 6.08 -9.21 10.50
CA PRO A 162 6.58 -10.17 9.52
C PRO A 162 7.86 -9.68 8.85
N ASP A 163 8.55 -10.57 8.15
CA ASP A 163 9.73 -10.22 7.34
C ASP A 163 9.31 -9.42 6.10
N ALA A 164 8.23 -9.84 5.45
CA ALA A 164 7.68 -9.17 4.27
C ALA A 164 6.14 -9.21 4.20
N ILE A 165 5.57 -8.20 3.54
CA ILE A 165 4.18 -8.14 3.09
C ILE A 165 4.17 -8.06 1.57
N TYR A 166 3.36 -8.89 0.94
CA TYR A 166 3.11 -8.89 -0.50
C TYR A 166 1.65 -8.51 -0.73
N ALA A 167 1.37 -7.59 -1.65
CA ALA A 167 0.01 -7.14 -1.93
C ALA A 167 -0.24 -6.94 -3.42
N GLU A 168 -1.22 -7.61 -3.99
CA GLU A 168 -1.58 -7.43 -5.39
C GLU A 168 -2.62 -6.31 -5.56
N LEU A 169 -2.39 -5.41 -6.54
CA LEU A 169 -3.20 -4.21 -6.77
C LEU A 169 -3.93 -4.27 -8.13
N ARG A 170 -5.07 -4.99 -8.23
CA ARG A 170 -5.88 -5.13 -9.47
C ARG A 170 -7.33 -5.59 -9.24
N ASN A 171 -8.23 -5.31 -10.20
CA ASN A 171 -9.61 -5.82 -10.27
C ASN A 171 -10.11 -5.88 -11.74
N PRO A 172 -10.81 -6.93 -12.23
CA PRO A 172 -10.97 -8.23 -11.61
C PRO A 172 -9.67 -9.00 -11.59
N LEU A 173 -9.48 -9.63 -10.44
CA LEU A 173 -8.58 -10.73 -10.23
C LEU A 173 -8.82 -11.83 -11.26
N THR A 174 -7.92 -11.98 -12.24
CA THR A 174 -7.48 -13.36 -12.48
C THR A 174 -6.91 -13.84 -11.16
N ILE A 175 -7.18 -15.10 -10.78
CA ILE A 175 -6.57 -15.72 -9.60
C ILE A 175 -5.08 -15.33 -9.63
N PRO A 176 -4.52 -14.74 -8.57
CA PRO A 176 -3.08 -14.58 -8.49
C PRO A 176 -2.53 -15.99 -8.72
N ARG A 177 -1.75 -16.21 -9.78
CA ARG A 177 -1.12 -17.52 -9.99
C ARG A 177 -0.11 -17.87 -8.88
N GLY A 178 -0.03 -17.05 -7.82
CA GLY A 178 0.51 -17.38 -6.50
C GLY A 178 -0.28 -18.52 -5.85
N LEU A 179 -0.12 -19.70 -6.43
CA LEU A 179 -0.07 -20.92 -5.65
C LEU A 179 0.95 -20.70 -4.52
N PRO A 180 0.72 -21.25 -3.32
CA PRO A 180 1.68 -21.32 -2.23
C PRO A 180 3.11 -21.78 -2.62
N ASP A 181 3.26 -22.28 -3.86
CA ASP A 181 4.47 -22.85 -4.44
C ASP A 181 5.26 -21.89 -5.37
N THR A 182 4.81 -20.65 -5.57
CA THR A 182 5.50 -19.66 -6.45
C THR A 182 6.29 -18.64 -5.63
N ASP A 183 7.51 -18.30 -6.05
CA ASP A 183 8.30 -17.27 -5.38
C ASP A 183 7.68 -15.88 -5.59
N LEU A 184 7.01 -15.35 -4.56
CA LEU A 184 6.38 -14.04 -4.59
C LEU A 184 7.38 -12.90 -4.78
N ARG A 185 8.67 -13.09 -4.43
CA ARG A 185 9.71 -12.07 -4.64
C ARG A 185 10.01 -11.91 -6.12
N GLU A 186 10.13 -13.03 -6.84
CA GLU A 186 10.30 -13.04 -8.29
C GLU A 186 9.09 -12.42 -8.99
N ALA A 187 7.87 -12.73 -8.52
CA ALA A 187 6.64 -12.11 -9.03
C ALA A 187 6.59 -10.58 -8.79
N CYS A 188 7.32 -10.08 -7.79
CA CYS A 188 7.53 -8.66 -7.55
C CYS A 188 8.75 -8.07 -8.30
N GLY A 189 9.42 -8.87 -9.14
CA GLY A 189 10.63 -8.51 -9.88
C GLY A 189 11.88 -8.30 -9.03
N VAL A 190 11.89 -8.81 -7.80
CA VAL A 190 13.09 -8.84 -6.95
C VAL A 190 13.99 -9.96 -7.47
N ARG A 191 15.15 -9.60 -8.02
CA ARG A 191 16.18 -10.58 -8.43
C ARG A 191 17.17 -10.79 -7.28
N SER A 192 17.40 -12.04 -6.91
CA SER A 192 18.39 -12.47 -5.91
C SER A 192 19.82 -12.31 -6.41
#